data_AF-A0A7J4IN10-F1
#
_entry.id   AF-A0A7J4IN10-F1
#
_cell.length_a   1.000
_cell.length_b   1.000
_cell.length_c   1.000
_cell.angle_alpha   90.00
_cell.angle_beta   90.00
_cell.angle_gamma   90.00
#
_symmetry.space_group_name_H-M   'P 1'
#
loop_
_entity.id
_entity.type
_entity.pdbx_description
1 polymer ?
#
loop_
_entity_poly.entity_id
_entity_poly.type
_entity_poly.pdbx_seq_one_letter_code
_entity_poly.pdbx_strand_id
1 'polypeptide(L)'
;MGKILAHDKLIIFFLMFSTGLASLLYEVVLISVVTTVVGATEISLSLVLAAFLCGLAFGALFGGSVAKRLMGTENGLAYALMGIEAGVALFGFSFLSFLSLFVSSGMGTQVVFLVILAALFIPTVLMGMEIPIAIGALEKKGNAQSAGFVYFSDTLGGVLGSLIAGTVLIPVLGFHGAMYFGALLNVMTLVLATRLIRRWKLFWPAVAAVAAGIVVLAHSTATLQEWKLHFMDSFYGVGSAYYSVYYTTPLFSVQSPYQYIVVLESPFYGRQLLLDGYFQTSERGSLEYHEYLVMPAIAAVSHPERVLLIGGGDGGALYQILKFNISTIEQVDLDEEVVRVSKEYLSGVHRGSLDDPRVKRHIGDGRQFLRNAKDGSYDIIIIDLPDPTKLALAPLYSQEFYREVRRVLKEGGVVVTQFTPPYHYIEGFASEYKTIKSVFPQTYPYVVSGSLQSSFGYIIAGKSGDPRVVRTGDVGGKWYDNESHVSMFDLPPFIDRYLADAPVQVTTDENPIIHTYMQNNYFYRGVADEPYQEAEET
;
A
#
# COMPACT_ATOMS: atom_id res chain seq x y z
N MET A 1 -42.87 33.25 -23.24
CA MET A 1 -41.40 33.20 -23.35
C MET A 1 -40.81 33.30 -21.94
N GLY A 2 -40.55 32.16 -21.28
CA GLY A 2 -39.99 32.17 -19.92
C GLY A 2 -38.48 32.29 -20.00
N LYS A 3 -37.90 33.40 -19.51
CA LYS A 3 -36.46 33.50 -19.28
C LYS A 3 -36.06 32.32 -18.39
N ILE A 4 -35.07 31.53 -18.81
CA ILE A 4 -34.34 30.64 -17.90
C ILE A 4 -33.81 31.55 -16.80
N LEU A 5 -34.28 31.36 -15.56
CA LEU A 5 -33.82 32.19 -14.45
C LEU A 5 -32.35 31.85 -14.20
N ALA A 6 -31.49 32.85 -14.02
CA ALA A 6 -30.06 32.65 -13.76
C ALA A 6 -29.81 31.68 -12.58
N HIS A 7 -30.78 31.62 -11.66
CA HIS A 7 -30.84 30.70 -10.54
C HIS A 7 -30.90 29.21 -10.96
N ASP A 8 -31.67 28.85 -11.99
CA ASP A 8 -31.80 27.45 -12.44
C ASP A 8 -30.51 26.95 -13.10
N LYS A 9 -29.83 27.82 -13.86
CA LYS A 9 -28.51 27.52 -14.44
C LYS A 9 -27.45 27.28 -13.36
N LEU A 10 -27.48 28.04 -12.28
CA LEU A 10 -26.54 27.87 -11.17
C LEU A 10 -26.78 26.56 -10.41
N ILE A 11 -28.03 26.16 -10.21
CA ILE A 11 -28.35 24.87 -9.59
C ILE A 11 -27.89 23.71 -10.47
N ILE A 12 -28.18 23.77 -11.78
CA ILE A 12 -27.74 22.75 -12.72
C ILE A 12 -26.21 22.70 -12.82
N PHE A 13 -25.52 23.83 -12.73
CA PHE A 13 -24.06 23.85 -12.64
C PHE A 13 -23.56 23.02 -11.45
N PHE A 14 -24.09 23.26 -10.25
CA PHE A 14 -23.63 22.56 -9.05
C PHE A 14 -23.97 21.07 -9.07
N LEU A 15 -25.16 20.69 -9.54
CA LEU A 15 -25.55 19.29 -9.78
C LEU A 15 -24.52 18.59 -10.68
N MET A 16 -24.34 19.12 -11.90
CA MET A 16 -23.42 18.53 -12.88
C MET A 16 -21.97 18.52 -12.39
N PHE A 17 -21.52 19.60 -11.75
CA PHE A 17 -20.19 19.68 -11.18
C PHE A 17 -19.97 18.62 -10.10
N SER A 18 -20.96 18.40 -9.24
CA SER A 18 -20.83 17.49 -8.10
C SER A 18 -20.87 16.04 -8.52
N THR A 19 -21.75 15.68 -9.46
CA THR A 19 -21.73 14.34 -10.05
C THR A 19 -20.49 14.10 -10.88
N GLY A 20 -20.06 15.07 -11.69
CA GLY A 20 -18.80 14.98 -12.43
C GLY A 20 -17.63 14.71 -11.49
N LEU A 21 -17.53 15.47 -10.38
CA LEU A 21 -16.52 15.26 -9.35
C LEU A 21 -16.62 13.88 -8.70
N ALA A 22 -17.81 13.50 -8.23
CA ALA A 22 -18.04 12.21 -7.57
C ALA A 22 -17.75 11.04 -8.51
N SER A 23 -18.04 11.16 -9.80
CA SER A 23 -17.83 10.11 -10.80
C SER A 23 -16.36 9.71 -10.90
N LEU A 24 -15.48 10.68 -11.17
CA LEU A 24 -14.04 10.43 -11.32
C LEU A 24 -13.39 10.14 -9.95
N LEU A 25 -13.90 10.72 -8.88
CA LEU A 25 -13.45 10.41 -7.53
C LEU A 25 -13.74 8.95 -7.16
N TYR A 26 -14.96 8.45 -7.40
CA TYR A 26 -15.31 7.05 -7.15
C TYR A 26 -14.52 6.12 -8.07
N GLU A 27 -14.32 6.47 -9.34
CA GLU A 27 -13.49 5.68 -10.25
C GLU A 27 -12.06 5.49 -9.73
N VAL A 28 -11.40 6.58 -9.29
CA VAL A 28 -10.03 6.51 -8.73
C VAL A 28 -9.98 5.69 -7.44
N VAL A 29 -10.94 5.87 -6.54
CA VAL A 29 -11.03 5.06 -5.31
C VAL A 29 -11.20 3.58 -5.66
N LEU A 30 -12.04 3.26 -6.63
CA LEU A 30 -12.34 1.87 -7.01
C LEU A 30 -11.18 1.19 -7.71
N ILE A 31 -10.47 1.90 -8.59
CA ILE A 31 -9.22 1.41 -9.16
C ILE A 31 -8.23 1.09 -8.03
N SER A 32 -8.08 2.00 -7.06
CA SER A 32 -7.18 1.79 -5.93
C SER A 32 -7.60 0.59 -5.09
N VAL A 33 -8.89 0.44 -4.80
CA VAL A 33 -9.45 -0.70 -4.07
C VAL A 33 -9.23 -2.00 -4.85
N VAL A 34 -9.48 -2.06 -6.15
CA VAL A 34 -9.24 -3.26 -6.98
C VAL A 34 -7.76 -3.65 -6.96
N THR A 35 -6.87 -2.68 -7.11
CA THR A 35 -5.42 -2.89 -7.00
C THR A 35 -5.05 -3.50 -5.63
N THR A 36 -5.69 -3.04 -4.55
CA THR A 36 -5.46 -3.57 -3.20
C THR A 36 -6.09 -4.95 -2.97
N VAL A 37 -7.33 -5.21 -3.44
CA VAL A 37 -8.10 -6.43 -3.14
C VAL A 37 -7.72 -7.60 -4.05
N VAL A 38 -7.59 -7.33 -5.34
CA VAL A 38 -7.46 -8.35 -6.40
C VAL A 38 -6.01 -8.44 -6.89
N GLY A 39 -5.25 -7.36 -6.73
CA GLY A 39 -3.92 -7.18 -7.30
C GLY A 39 -3.94 -6.33 -8.57
N ALA A 40 -2.88 -5.53 -8.79
CA ALA A 40 -2.74 -4.73 -9.99
C ALA A 40 -2.36 -5.62 -11.19
N THR A 41 -3.30 -5.81 -12.10
CA THR A 41 -3.00 -6.26 -13.46
C THR A 41 -3.51 -5.22 -14.46
N GLU A 42 -2.82 -5.06 -15.59
CA GLU A 42 -3.28 -4.20 -16.68
C GLU A 42 -4.70 -4.57 -17.15
N ILE A 43 -5.02 -5.87 -17.09
CA ILE A 43 -6.33 -6.42 -17.43
C ILE A 43 -7.40 -5.94 -16.45
N SER A 44 -7.17 -6.06 -15.14
CA SER A 44 -8.13 -5.66 -14.10
C SER A 44 -8.44 -4.16 -14.17
N LEU A 45 -7.40 -3.34 -14.36
CA LEU A 45 -7.54 -1.89 -14.51
C LEU A 45 -8.35 -1.52 -15.77
N SER A 46 -8.03 -2.17 -16.90
CA SER A 46 -8.73 -1.95 -18.17
C SER A 46 -10.21 -2.34 -18.09
N LEU A 47 -10.55 -3.41 -17.38
CA LEU A 47 -11.93 -3.87 -17.20
C LEU A 47 -12.76 -2.93 -16.32
N VAL A 48 -12.17 -2.35 -15.26
CA VAL A 48 -12.85 -1.35 -14.42
C VAL A 48 -13.17 -0.11 -15.25
N LEU A 49 -12.19 0.42 -15.99
CA LEU A 49 -12.38 1.56 -16.89
C LEU A 49 -13.44 1.26 -17.96
N ALA A 50 -13.38 0.07 -18.57
CA ALA A 50 -14.36 -0.35 -19.56
C ALA A 50 -15.79 -0.44 -18.98
N ALA A 51 -15.96 -1.02 -17.80
CA ALA A 51 -17.24 -1.09 -17.12
C ALA A 51 -17.80 0.30 -16.79
N PHE A 52 -16.93 1.21 -16.34
CA PHE A 52 -17.28 2.59 -16.03
C PHE A 52 -17.78 3.36 -17.26
N LEU A 53 -17.01 3.32 -18.36
CA LEU A 53 -17.37 3.95 -19.63
C LEU A 53 -18.64 3.34 -20.25
N CYS A 54 -18.78 2.02 -20.18
CA CYS A 54 -20.01 1.34 -20.61
C CYS A 54 -21.22 1.83 -19.81
N GLY A 55 -21.12 1.92 -18.49
CA GLY A 55 -22.18 2.43 -17.63
C GLY A 55 -22.61 3.85 -18.00
N LEU A 56 -21.65 4.76 -18.19
CA LEU A 56 -21.92 6.13 -18.67
C LEU A 56 -22.64 6.13 -20.03
N ALA A 57 -22.18 5.31 -20.97
CA ALA A 57 -22.78 5.22 -22.30
C ALA A 57 -24.24 4.71 -22.25
N PHE A 58 -24.51 3.65 -21.49
CA PHE A 58 -25.86 3.16 -21.26
C PHE A 58 -26.72 4.20 -20.55
N GLY A 59 -26.17 4.87 -19.54
CA GLY A 59 -26.81 5.97 -18.83
C GLY A 59 -27.25 7.07 -19.77
N ALA A 60 -26.40 7.54 -20.68
CA ALA A 60 -26.74 8.58 -21.63
C ALA A 60 -27.90 8.17 -22.58
N LEU A 61 -27.91 6.91 -23.04
CA LEU A 61 -28.98 6.36 -23.88
C LEU A 61 -30.34 6.29 -23.14
N PHE A 62 -30.34 5.74 -21.92
CA PHE A 62 -31.54 5.64 -21.09
C PHE A 62 -32.02 7.02 -20.61
N GLY A 63 -31.09 7.88 -20.20
CA GLY A 63 -31.33 9.24 -19.75
C GLY A 63 -32.03 10.07 -20.83
N GLY A 64 -31.63 9.93 -22.10
CA GLY A 64 -32.32 10.60 -23.22
C GLY A 64 -33.78 10.16 -23.38
N SER A 65 -34.07 8.88 -23.17
CA SER A 65 -35.44 8.33 -23.23
C SER A 65 -36.29 8.78 -22.02
N VAL A 66 -35.70 8.76 -20.83
CA VAL A 66 -36.33 9.23 -19.58
C VAL A 66 -36.63 10.72 -19.66
N ALA A 67 -35.67 11.53 -20.13
CA ALA A 67 -35.84 12.97 -20.33
C ALA A 67 -37.03 13.26 -21.26
N LYS A 68 -37.15 12.55 -22.39
CA LYS A 68 -38.29 12.68 -23.32
C LYS A 68 -39.64 12.41 -22.66
N ARG A 69 -39.71 11.38 -21.82
CA ARG A 69 -40.95 11.03 -21.10
C ARG A 69 -41.31 12.05 -20.03
N LEU A 70 -40.31 12.57 -19.32
CA LEU A 70 -40.49 13.49 -18.18
C LEU A 70 -40.65 14.95 -18.57
N MET A 71 -40.24 15.35 -19.79
CA MET A 71 -40.44 16.71 -20.31
C MET A 71 -41.91 17.17 -20.30
N GLY A 72 -42.87 16.23 -20.38
CA GLY A 72 -44.31 16.51 -20.31
C GLY A 72 -44.89 16.56 -18.89
N THR A 73 -44.11 16.22 -17.86
CA THR A 73 -44.58 16.15 -16.47
C THR A 73 -44.09 17.37 -15.68
N GLU A 74 -44.97 17.97 -14.88
CA GLU A 74 -44.57 19.09 -14.02
C GLU A 74 -43.49 18.64 -13.02
N ASN A 75 -42.33 19.31 -13.03
CA ASN A 75 -41.14 19.00 -12.20
C ASN A 75 -40.54 17.60 -12.41
N GLY A 76 -40.95 16.83 -13.42
CA GLY A 76 -40.48 15.46 -13.63
C GLY A 76 -38.96 15.34 -13.78
N LEU A 77 -38.34 16.25 -14.53
CA LEU A 77 -36.89 16.28 -14.73
C LEU A 77 -36.14 16.64 -13.44
N ALA A 78 -36.67 17.53 -12.61
CA ALA A 78 -36.06 17.89 -11.33
C ALA A 78 -36.07 16.69 -10.37
N TYR A 79 -37.18 15.94 -10.31
CA TYR A 79 -37.23 14.70 -9.52
C TYR A 79 -36.26 13.64 -10.03
N ALA A 80 -36.04 13.55 -11.34
CA ALA A 80 -35.08 12.61 -11.90
C ALA A 80 -33.63 12.98 -11.53
N LEU A 81 -33.26 14.26 -11.62
CA LEU A 81 -31.94 14.75 -11.17
C LEU A 81 -31.74 14.48 -9.68
N MET A 82 -32.74 14.74 -8.86
CA MET A 82 -32.70 14.40 -7.43
C MET A 82 -32.57 12.89 -7.20
N GLY A 83 -33.25 12.05 -7.97
CA GLY A 83 -33.13 10.60 -7.87
C GLY A 83 -31.72 10.10 -8.20
N ILE A 84 -31.08 10.70 -9.21
CA ILE A 84 -29.69 10.40 -9.59
C ILE A 84 -28.75 10.76 -8.44
N GLU A 85 -28.82 11.99 -7.93
CA GLU A 85 -27.97 12.45 -6.82
C GLU A 85 -28.12 11.58 -5.57
N ALA A 86 -29.35 11.20 -5.22
CA ALA A 86 -29.62 10.31 -4.11
C ALA A 86 -29.02 8.91 -4.31
N GLY A 87 -29.12 8.35 -5.53
CA GLY A 87 -28.55 7.04 -5.85
C GLY A 87 -27.02 7.03 -5.86
N VAL A 88 -26.41 8.09 -6.42
CA VAL A 88 -24.95 8.29 -6.42
C VAL A 88 -24.42 8.48 -4.99
N ALA A 89 -25.11 9.25 -4.16
CA ALA A 89 -24.78 9.40 -2.75
C ALA A 89 -24.90 8.09 -1.96
N LEU A 90 -25.98 7.32 -2.18
CA LEU A 90 -26.17 6.03 -1.53
C LEU A 90 -25.02 5.08 -1.85
N PHE A 91 -24.60 5.02 -3.12
CA PHE A 91 -23.43 4.25 -3.53
C PHE A 91 -22.17 4.68 -2.76
N GLY A 92 -21.87 5.98 -2.72
CA GLY A 92 -20.74 6.52 -1.97
C GLY A 92 -20.75 6.14 -0.47
N PHE A 93 -21.92 6.16 0.19
CA PHE A 93 -22.03 5.80 1.61
C PHE A 93 -21.92 4.31 1.90
N SER A 94 -22.42 3.45 1.01
CA SER A 94 -22.66 2.04 1.32
C SER A 94 -21.76 1.06 0.59
N PHE A 95 -21.14 1.44 -0.53
CA PHE A 95 -20.47 0.49 -1.39
C PHE A 95 -19.29 -0.22 -0.73
N LEU A 96 -18.40 0.51 -0.06
CA LEU A 96 -17.22 -0.12 0.56
C LEU A 96 -17.59 -1.01 1.75
N SER A 97 -18.60 -0.62 2.53
CA SER A 97 -19.16 -1.47 3.58
C SER A 97 -19.82 -2.71 3.00
N PHE A 98 -20.59 -2.58 1.92
CA PHE A 98 -21.12 -3.72 1.17
C PHE A 98 -20.01 -4.63 0.67
N LEU A 99 -18.95 -4.08 0.07
CA LEU A 99 -17.80 -4.83 -0.43
C LEU A 99 -17.09 -5.59 0.69
N SER A 100 -16.91 -4.99 1.88
CA SER A 100 -16.30 -5.68 3.02
C SER A 100 -17.05 -6.94 3.46
N LEU A 101 -18.38 -7.03 3.25
CA LEU A 101 -19.14 -8.24 3.54
C LEU A 101 -18.72 -9.40 2.62
N PHE A 102 -18.46 -9.12 1.34
CA PHE A 102 -18.01 -10.12 0.38
C PHE A 102 -16.55 -10.53 0.65
N VAL A 103 -15.67 -9.57 0.92
CA VAL A 103 -14.27 -9.84 1.27
C VAL A 103 -14.20 -10.68 2.55
N SER A 104 -14.95 -10.30 3.59
CA SER A 104 -14.99 -11.02 4.87
C SER A 104 -15.68 -12.38 4.80
N SER A 105 -16.51 -12.63 3.80
CA SER A 105 -17.18 -13.93 3.60
C SER A 105 -16.24 -15.01 3.08
N GLY A 106 -15.01 -14.63 2.72
CA GLY A 106 -14.00 -15.57 2.27
C GLY A 106 -14.15 -16.02 0.81
N MET A 107 -14.84 -15.21 0.01
CA MET A 107 -14.99 -15.46 -1.42
C MET A 107 -13.65 -15.25 -2.15
N GLY A 108 -13.37 -16.10 -3.13
CA GLY A 108 -12.17 -15.95 -3.97
C GLY A 108 -12.11 -14.58 -4.66
N THR A 109 -10.90 -14.07 -4.86
CA THR A 109 -10.63 -12.73 -5.43
C THR A 109 -11.34 -12.48 -6.76
N GLN A 110 -11.49 -13.51 -7.59
CA GLN A 110 -12.23 -13.44 -8.86
C GLN A 110 -13.73 -13.10 -8.65
N VAL A 111 -14.36 -13.68 -7.64
CA VAL A 111 -15.78 -13.41 -7.32
C VAL A 111 -15.93 -11.99 -6.79
N VAL A 112 -15.03 -11.57 -5.90
CA VAL A 112 -15.02 -10.20 -5.38
C VAL A 112 -14.84 -9.19 -6.51
N PHE A 113 -13.96 -9.47 -7.48
CA PHE A 113 -13.77 -8.63 -8.66
C PHE A 113 -15.05 -8.51 -9.51
N LEU A 114 -15.76 -9.61 -9.75
CA LEU A 114 -17.04 -9.59 -10.47
C LEU A 114 -18.13 -8.80 -9.71
N VAL A 115 -18.16 -8.90 -8.39
CA VAL A 115 -19.06 -8.10 -7.53
C VAL A 115 -18.76 -6.61 -7.67
N ILE A 116 -17.48 -6.22 -7.67
CA ILE A 116 -17.06 -4.82 -7.88
C ILE A 116 -17.55 -4.34 -9.26
N LEU A 117 -17.28 -5.09 -10.33
CA LEU A 117 -17.70 -4.72 -11.69
C LEU A 117 -19.23 -4.60 -11.82
N ALA A 118 -19.98 -5.53 -11.24
CA ALA A 118 -21.44 -5.51 -11.29
C ALA A 118 -22.02 -4.33 -10.48
N ALA A 119 -21.51 -4.09 -9.28
CA ALA A 119 -21.96 -2.99 -8.43
C ALA A 119 -21.62 -1.62 -9.02
N LEU A 120 -20.51 -1.51 -9.75
CA LEU A 120 -20.08 -0.32 -10.47
C LEU A 120 -21.05 0.13 -11.57
N PHE A 121 -21.76 -0.82 -12.17
CA PHE A 121 -22.62 -0.52 -13.31
C PHE A 121 -23.81 0.37 -12.95
N ILE A 122 -24.36 0.23 -11.75
CA ILE A 122 -25.52 1.00 -11.29
C ILE A 122 -25.22 2.51 -11.15
N PRO A 123 -24.24 2.95 -10.35
CA PRO A 123 -23.95 4.38 -10.18
C PRO A 123 -23.48 5.02 -11.49
N THR A 124 -22.73 4.31 -12.32
CA THR A 124 -22.22 4.85 -13.59
C THR A 124 -23.33 5.06 -14.62
N VAL A 125 -24.34 4.18 -14.65
CA VAL A 125 -25.58 4.43 -15.42
C VAL A 125 -26.31 5.66 -14.90
N LEU A 126 -26.46 5.83 -13.59
CA LEU A 126 -27.11 7.02 -13.01
C LEU A 126 -26.36 8.31 -13.39
N MET A 127 -25.03 8.33 -13.27
CA MET A 127 -24.18 9.44 -13.68
C MET A 127 -24.35 9.76 -15.17
N GLY A 128 -24.34 8.73 -16.04
CA GLY A 128 -24.54 8.91 -17.47
C GLY A 128 -25.93 9.44 -17.84
N MET A 129 -26.96 9.13 -17.05
CA MET A 129 -28.32 9.63 -17.26
C MET A 129 -28.46 11.12 -17.00
N GLU A 130 -27.58 11.71 -16.20
CA GLU A 130 -27.72 13.08 -15.71
C GLU A 130 -27.64 14.10 -16.84
N ILE A 131 -26.66 13.96 -17.74
CA ILE A 131 -26.41 14.94 -18.82
C ILE A 131 -27.66 15.15 -19.71
N PRO A 132 -28.29 14.12 -20.30
CA PRO A 132 -29.52 14.31 -21.08
C PRO A 132 -30.69 14.93 -20.29
N ILE A 133 -30.81 14.59 -19.00
CA ILE A 133 -31.90 15.07 -18.13
C ILE A 133 -31.66 16.54 -17.75
N ALA A 134 -30.42 16.91 -17.43
CA ALA A 134 -30.01 18.27 -17.13
C ALA A 134 -30.17 19.20 -18.34
N ILE A 135 -29.81 18.73 -19.54
CA ILE A 135 -30.07 19.45 -20.80
C ILE A 135 -31.57 19.67 -20.96
N GLY A 136 -32.39 18.63 -20.78
CA GLY A 136 -33.85 18.75 -20.84
C GLY A 136 -34.43 19.71 -19.79
N ALA A 137 -33.81 19.81 -18.61
CA ALA A 137 -34.25 20.70 -17.54
C ALA A 137 -33.94 22.18 -17.87
N LEU A 138 -32.81 22.44 -18.52
CA LEU A 138 -32.44 23.77 -19.01
C LEU A 138 -33.20 24.18 -20.28
N GLU A 139 -33.59 23.23 -21.12
CA GLU A 139 -34.19 23.49 -22.42
C GLU A 139 -35.66 23.09 -22.52
N LYS A 140 -36.54 24.08 -22.68
CA LYS A 140 -37.91 23.82 -23.16
C LYS A 140 -38.03 23.67 -24.68
N LYS A 141 -36.97 23.95 -25.46
CA LYS A 141 -36.84 23.72 -26.93
C LYS A 141 -35.41 24.08 -27.44
N GLY A 142 -34.52 23.09 -27.56
CA GLY A 142 -33.36 23.00 -28.46
C GLY A 142 -32.40 24.20 -28.62
N ASN A 143 -31.45 24.40 -27.70
CA ASN A 143 -30.40 25.41 -27.82
C ASN A 143 -29.00 24.85 -27.48
N ALA A 144 -28.14 24.62 -28.47
CA ALA A 144 -26.80 24.03 -28.32
C ALA A 144 -25.92 24.61 -27.18
N GLN A 145 -26.17 25.85 -26.75
CA GLN A 145 -25.47 26.48 -25.63
C GLN A 145 -25.70 25.78 -24.27
N SER A 146 -26.87 25.16 -24.02
CA SER A 146 -27.15 24.49 -22.74
C SER A 146 -26.43 23.15 -22.64
N ALA A 147 -26.35 22.41 -23.76
CA ALA A 147 -25.54 21.20 -23.84
C ALA A 147 -24.07 21.50 -23.52
N GLY A 148 -23.47 22.50 -24.17
CA GLY A 148 -22.09 22.90 -23.89
C GLY A 148 -21.85 23.29 -22.43
N PHE A 149 -22.81 23.99 -21.79
CA PHE A 149 -22.71 24.36 -20.38
C PHE A 149 -22.77 23.16 -19.43
N VAL A 150 -23.68 22.21 -19.69
CA VAL A 150 -23.81 20.97 -18.89
C VAL A 150 -22.53 20.15 -18.98
N TYR A 151 -22.02 19.89 -20.19
CA TYR A 151 -20.77 19.16 -20.39
C TYR A 151 -19.58 19.87 -19.73
N PHE A 152 -19.48 21.19 -19.87
CA PHE A 152 -18.42 21.97 -19.23
C PHE A 152 -18.44 21.81 -17.70
N SER A 153 -19.62 21.89 -17.09
CA SER A 153 -19.79 21.81 -15.63
C SER A 153 -19.36 20.43 -15.11
N ASP A 154 -19.81 19.38 -15.79
CA ASP A 154 -19.48 17.98 -15.50
C ASP A 154 -17.98 17.69 -15.64
N THR A 155 -17.39 18.08 -16.78
CA THR A 155 -15.96 17.86 -17.03
C THR A 155 -15.08 18.62 -16.03
N LEU A 156 -15.46 19.84 -15.66
CA LEU A 156 -14.73 20.61 -14.64
C LEU A 156 -14.76 19.91 -13.27
N GLY A 157 -15.93 19.38 -12.89
CA GLY A 157 -16.08 18.55 -11.70
C GLY A 157 -15.17 17.32 -11.76
N GLY A 158 -15.22 16.58 -12.87
CA GLY A 158 -14.44 15.36 -13.07
C GLY A 158 -12.92 15.55 -13.03
N VAL A 159 -12.41 16.63 -13.64
CA VAL A 159 -10.98 16.99 -13.56
C VAL A 159 -10.55 17.25 -12.13
N LEU A 160 -11.35 17.99 -11.36
CA LEU A 160 -11.03 18.23 -9.95
C LEU A 160 -11.15 16.96 -9.13
N GLY A 161 -12.18 16.13 -9.37
CA GLY A 161 -12.41 14.85 -8.70
C GLY A 161 -11.23 13.90 -8.86
N SER A 162 -10.75 13.68 -10.09
CA SER A 162 -9.59 12.81 -10.34
C SER A 162 -8.31 13.36 -9.71
N LEU A 163 -8.08 14.67 -9.79
CA LEU A 163 -6.90 15.30 -9.22
C LEU A 163 -6.85 15.16 -7.71
N ILE A 164 -7.94 15.50 -7.00
CA ILE A 164 -7.95 15.50 -5.53
C ILE A 164 -8.09 14.10 -4.91
N ALA A 165 -8.73 13.16 -5.62
CA ALA A 165 -9.00 11.82 -5.09
C ALA A 165 -7.70 11.09 -4.71
N GLY A 166 -6.78 10.94 -5.66
CA GLY A 166 -5.51 10.23 -5.44
C GLY A 166 -4.48 11.04 -4.66
N THR A 167 -4.48 12.36 -4.80
CA THR A 167 -3.40 13.21 -4.24
C THR A 167 -3.68 13.72 -2.82
N VAL A 168 -4.95 13.90 -2.44
CA VAL A 168 -5.32 14.50 -1.16
C VAL A 168 -6.29 13.61 -0.38
N LEU A 169 -7.42 13.22 -0.99
CA LEU A 169 -8.51 12.60 -0.24
C LEU A 169 -8.18 11.16 0.20
N ILE A 170 -7.64 10.32 -0.69
CA ILE A 170 -7.23 8.96 -0.32
C ILE A 170 -6.09 8.98 0.71
N PRO A 171 -5.00 9.76 0.53
CA PRO A 171 -3.93 9.83 1.54
C PRO A 171 -4.39 10.34 2.90
N VAL A 172 -5.28 11.35 2.95
CA VAL A 172 -5.68 12.00 4.21
C VAL A 172 -6.88 11.29 4.87
N LEU A 173 -7.89 10.91 4.09
CA LEU A 173 -9.17 10.40 4.60
C LEU A 173 -9.36 8.89 4.35
N GLY A 174 -8.46 8.25 3.60
CA GLY A 174 -8.61 6.86 3.16
C GLY A 174 -9.73 6.66 2.13
N PHE A 175 -9.95 5.41 1.71
CA PHE A 175 -10.97 5.08 0.71
C PHE A 175 -12.39 5.47 1.15
N HIS A 176 -12.75 5.16 2.40
CA HIS A 176 -14.08 5.49 2.95
C HIS A 176 -14.32 7.00 3.02
N GLY A 177 -13.35 7.74 3.54
CA GLY A 177 -13.50 9.19 3.65
C GLY A 177 -13.56 9.89 2.29
N ALA A 178 -12.82 9.40 1.28
CA ALA A 178 -12.95 9.89 -0.09
C ALA A 178 -14.35 9.61 -0.66
N MET A 179 -14.89 8.39 -0.50
CA MET A 179 -16.25 8.05 -0.94
C MET A 179 -17.32 8.89 -0.24
N TYR A 180 -17.18 9.13 1.07
CA TYR A 180 -18.11 9.94 1.84
C TYR A 180 -18.05 11.42 1.48
N PHE A 181 -16.86 11.93 1.13
CA PHE A 181 -16.74 13.28 0.61
C PHE A 181 -17.58 13.47 -0.67
N GLY A 182 -17.45 12.55 -1.63
CA GLY A 182 -18.30 12.54 -2.84
C GLY A 182 -19.78 12.46 -2.48
N ALA A 183 -20.15 11.51 -1.60
CA ALA A 183 -21.55 11.27 -1.24
C ALA A 183 -22.19 12.49 -0.56
N LEU A 184 -21.45 13.15 0.33
CA LEU A 184 -21.90 14.38 0.99
C LEU A 184 -22.11 15.52 -0.01
N LEU A 185 -21.22 15.65 -1.01
CA LEU A 185 -21.37 16.63 -2.07
C LEU A 185 -22.66 16.39 -2.87
N ASN A 186 -22.93 15.14 -3.27
CA ASN A 186 -24.17 14.76 -3.96
C ASN A 186 -25.43 15.00 -3.10
N VAL A 187 -25.36 14.77 -1.78
CA VAL A 187 -26.46 15.08 -0.87
C VAL A 187 -26.68 16.60 -0.75
N MET A 188 -25.62 17.41 -0.74
CA MET A 188 -25.73 18.86 -0.73
C MET A 188 -26.39 19.39 -2.01
N THR A 189 -26.05 18.84 -3.17
CA THR A 189 -26.65 19.23 -4.46
C THR A 189 -28.06 18.68 -4.63
N LEU A 190 -28.37 17.50 -4.11
CA LEU A 190 -29.73 16.98 -3.97
C LEU A 190 -30.63 17.99 -3.24
N VAL A 191 -30.17 18.52 -2.10
CA VAL A 191 -30.89 19.54 -1.34
C VAL A 191 -31.04 20.82 -2.14
N LEU A 192 -29.99 21.25 -2.85
CA LEU A 192 -30.05 22.43 -3.72
C LEU A 192 -31.06 22.24 -4.87
N ALA A 193 -31.16 21.04 -5.44
CA ALA A 193 -32.05 20.69 -6.54
C ALA A 193 -33.53 20.80 -6.17
N THR A 194 -33.89 20.67 -4.88
CA THR A 194 -35.27 20.91 -4.42
C THR A 194 -35.75 22.33 -4.72
N ARG A 195 -34.85 23.31 -4.88
CA ARG A 195 -35.17 24.68 -5.27
C ARG A 195 -35.65 24.82 -6.72
N LEU A 196 -35.45 23.80 -7.56
CA LEU A 196 -36.02 23.73 -8.91
C LEU A 196 -37.54 23.49 -8.88
N ILE A 197 -38.09 23.05 -7.74
CA ILE A 197 -39.52 22.76 -7.56
C ILE A 197 -40.22 24.03 -7.05
N ARG A 198 -41.17 24.56 -7.84
CA ARG A 198 -41.81 25.88 -7.67
C ARG A 198 -42.71 26.03 -6.42
N ARG A 199 -42.88 24.97 -5.65
CA ARG A 199 -43.61 24.92 -4.38
C ARG A 199 -42.91 23.88 -3.49
N TRP A 200 -42.27 24.25 -2.37
CA TRP A 200 -42.56 23.64 -1.05
C TRP A 200 -41.66 23.96 0.15
N LYS A 201 -42.29 23.75 1.30
CA LYS A 201 -41.91 23.95 2.71
C LYS A 201 -40.94 22.88 3.26
N LEU A 202 -40.36 22.02 2.42
CA LEU A 202 -39.52 20.88 2.83
C LEU A 202 -38.00 21.13 2.67
N PHE A 203 -37.60 22.27 2.09
CA PHE A 203 -36.18 22.65 1.91
C PHE A 203 -35.42 22.69 3.24
N TRP A 204 -35.93 23.43 4.22
CA TRP A 204 -35.27 23.60 5.52
C TRP A 204 -35.17 22.31 6.35
N PRO A 205 -36.20 21.44 6.41
CA PRO A 205 -36.08 20.10 7.00
C PRO A 205 -35.01 19.22 6.33
N ALA A 206 -34.92 19.24 4.99
CA ALA A 206 -33.90 18.48 4.26
C ALA A 206 -32.49 19.01 4.50
N VAL A 207 -32.29 20.34 4.46
CA VAL A 207 -31.02 21.00 4.84
C VAL A 207 -30.64 20.63 6.27
N ALA A 208 -31.58 20.65 7.22
CA ALA A 208 -31.32 20.32 8.62
C ALA A 208 -30.96 18.84 8.81
N ALA A 209 -31.61 17.92 8.10
CA ALA A 209 -31.28 16.49 8.15
C ALA A 209 -29.89 16.19 7.56
N VAL A 210 -29.53 16.86 6.47
CA VAL A 210 -28.21 16.75 5.83
C VAL A 210 -27.12 17.36 6.72
N ALA A 211 -27.36 18.55 7.28
CA ALA A 211 -26.44 19.17 8.22
C ALA A 211 -26.27 18.34 9.49
N ALA A 212 -27.35 17.74 10.01
CA ALA A 212 -27.28 16.82 11.16
C ALA A 212 -26.49 15.55 10.81
N GLY A 213 -26.70 14.97 9.62
CA GLY A 213 -25.92 13.83 9.13
C GLY A 213 -24.43 14.16 8.99
N ILE A 214 -24.10 15.32 8.42
CA ILE A 214 -22.72 15.83 8.33
C ILE A 214 -22.11 16.03 9.71
N VAL A 215 -22.84 16.65 10.65
CA VAL A 215 -22.35 16.90 12.02
C VAL A 215 -22.13 15.59 12.76
N VAL A 216 -22.99 14.60 12.60
CA VAL A 216 -22.85 13.26 13.20
C VAL A 216 -21.64 12.53 12.60
N LEU A 217 -21.50 12.52 11.27
CA LEU A 217 -20.34 11.94 10.58
C LEU A 217 -19.02 12.66 10.93
N ALA A 218 -19.04 13.99 11.06
CA ALA A 218 -17.88 14.81 11.39
C ALA A 218 -17.48 14.73 12.87
N HIS A 219 -18.42 14.48 13.79
CA HIS A 219 -18.14 14.30 15.21
C HIS A 219 -17.71 12.88 15.58
N SER A 220 -17.80 11.92 14.66
CA SER A 220 -17.40 10.54 14.88
C SER A 220 -16.15 10.17 14.08
N THR A 221 -15.07 10.97 14.20
CA THR A 221 -13.76 10.60 13.66
C THR A 221 -13.31 9.21 14.14
N ALA A 222 -13.69 8.83 15.37
CA ALA A 222 -13.53 7.49 15.91
C ALA A 222 -14.27 6.42 15.09
N THR A 223 -15.53 6.64 14.71
CA THR A 223 -16.31 5.68 13.90
C THR A 223 -15.81 5.59 12.47
N LEU A 224 -15.38 6.72 11.87
CA LEU A 224 -14.74 6.70 10.55
C LEU A 224 -13.41 5.93 10.57
N GLN A 225 -12.64 6.10 11.65
CA GLN A 225 -11.42 5.34 11.87
C GLN A 225 -11.72 3.86 12.07
N GLU A 226 -12.68 3.50 12.93
CA GLU A 226 -13.13 2.12 13.13
C GLU A 226 -13.58 1.46 11.82
N TRP A 227 -14.35 2.16 10.98
CA TRP A 227 -14.78 1.62 9.69
C TRP A 227 -13.64 1.46 8.70
N LYS A 228 -12.68 2.40 8.69
CA LYS A 228 -11.44 2.28 7.93
C LYS A 228 -10.68 1.02 8.37
N LEU A 229 -10.46 0.85 9.67
CA LEU A 229 -9.78 -0.30 10.25
C LEU A 229 -10.54 -1.59 9.93
N HIS A 230 -11.86 -1.65 10.14
CA HIS A 230 -12.70 -2.81 9.82
C HIS A 230 -12.64 -3.20 8.34
N PHE A 231 -12.67 -2.22 7.43
CA PHE A 231 -12.51 -2.50 6.01
C PHE A 231 -11.13 -3.06 5.70
N MET A 232 -10.08 -2.48 6.28
CA MET A 232 -8.72 -2.97 6.08
C MET A 232 -8.53 -4.36 6.70
N ASP A 233 -9.11 -4.62 7.87
CA ASP A 233 -9.09 -5.90 8.57
C ASP A 233 -9.87 -6.99 7.82
N SER A 234 -10.88 -6.60 7.02
CA SER A 234 -11.61 -7.55 6.16
C SER A 234 -10.68 -8.26 5.17
N PHE A 235 -9.56 -7.64 4.77
CA PHE A 235 -8.56 -8.27 3.90
C PHE A 235 -7.77 -9.40 4.53
N TYR A 236 -7.87 -9.59 5.85
CA TYR A 236 -7.11 -10.60 6.59
C TYR A 236 -8.02 -11.62 7.29
N GLY A 237 -9.34 -11.52 7.09
CA GLY A 237 -10.33 -12.45 7.63
C GLY A 237 -10.44 -13.76 6.84
N VAL A 238 -11.17 -14.73 7.39
CA VAL A 238 -11.38 -16.08 6.84
C VAL A 238 -11.77 -16.05 5.36
N GLY A 239 -10.92 -16.65 4.50
CA GLY A 239 -11.07 -16.80 3.04
C GLY A 239 -10.69 -15.57 2.19
N SER A 240 -10.11 -14.53 2.79
CA SER A 240 -9.41 -13.47 2.06
C SER A 240 -8.15 -14.00 1.34
N ALA A 241 -7.58 -13.21 0.42
CA ALA A 241 -6.35 -13.54 -0.30
C ALA A 241 -5.16 -13.87 0.64
N TYR A 242 -5.13 -13.24 1.81
CA TYR A 242 -4.08 -13.46 2.82
C TYR A 242 -4.40 -14.60 3.79
N TYR A 243 -5.68 -14.94 3.99
CA TYR A 243 -6.07 -16.00 4.91
C TYR A 243 -5.62 -17.39 4.46
N SER A 244 -5.67 -17.67 3.16
CA SER A 244 -5.21 -18.96 2.63
C SER A 244 -3.70 -19.17 2.81
N VAL A 245 -2.93 -18.09 2.89
CA VAL A 245 -1.47 -18.14 3.06
C VAL A 245 -1.08 -18.30 4.53
N TYR A 246 -1.82 -17.69 5.46
CA TYR A 246 -1.39 -17.58 6.86
C TYR A 246 -2.36 -18.13 7.92
N TYR A 247 -3.59 -18.54 7.55
CA TYR A 247 -4.64 -19.03 8.46
C TYR A 247 -4.90 -18.10 9.65
N THR A 248 -5.32 -16.86 9.39
CA THR A 248 -5.22 -15.76 10.35
C THR A 248 -6.54 -15.21 10.89
N THR A 249 -6.51 -14.63 12.09
CA THR A 249 -7.55 -13.73 12.62
C THR A 249 -6.89 -12.41 13.06
N PRO A 250 -7.40 -11.22 12.65
CA PRO A 250 -6.91 -9.95 13.15
C PRO A 250 -7.10 -9.82 14.67
N LEU A 251 -6.00 -9.54 15.38
CA LEU A 251 -6.00 -9.25 16.82
C LEU A 251 -5.97 -7.76 17.11
N PHE A 252 -5.21 -7.02 16.31
CA PHE A 252 -5.01 -5.58 16.48
C PHE A 252 -4.65 -4.96 15.14
N SER A 253 -5.11 -3.73 14.92
CA SER A 253 -4.74 -2.94 13.76
C SER A 253 -4.65 -1.45 14.12
N VAL A 254 -3.71 -0.75 13.49
CA VAL A 254 -3.57 0.70 13.64
C VAL A 254 -2.98 1.31 12.37
N GLN A 255 -3.43 2.51 12.02
CA GLN A 255 -2.79 3.32 10.99
C GLN A 255 -1.78 4.27 11.64
N SER A 256 -0.49 4.11 11.33
CA SER A 256 0.54 5.10 11.63
C SER A 256 0.63 6.15 10.50
N PRO A 257 1.36 7.27 10.70
CA PRO A 257 1.68 8.21 9.62
C PRO A 257 2.44 7.59 8.44
N TYR A 258 3.04 6.40 8.63
CA TYR A 258 3.91 5.75 7.64
C TYR A 258 3.23 4.56 6.96
N GLN A 259 2.45 3.77 7.70
CA GLN A 259 1.93 2.49 7.22
C GLN A 259 0.75 1.98 8.06
N TYR A 260 0.05 1.00 7.51
CA TYR A 260 -0.95 0.23 8.20
C TYR A 260 -0.30 -0.95 8.92
N ILE A 261 -0.47 -1.03 10.24
CA ILE A 261 0.14 -2.06 11.08
C ILE A 261 -0.96 -3.01 11.53
N VAL A 262 -0.75 -4.31 11.29
CA VAL A 262 -1.71 -5.35 11.69
C VAL A 262 -0.99 -6.45 12.44
N VAL A 263 -1.58 -6.86 13.56
CA VAL A 263 -1.20 -8.10 14.26
C VAL A 263 -2.27 -9.14 14.01
N LEU A 264 -1.85 -10.28 13.48
CA LEU A 264 -2.72 -11.44 13.24
C LEU A 264 -2.36 -12.58 14.20
N GLU A 265 -3.34 -13.39 14.58
CA GLU A 265 -3.12 -14.68 15.24
C GLU A 265 -3.16 -15.79 14.19
N SER A 266 -2.10 -16.59 14.10
CA SER A 266 -2.01 -17.79 13.26
C SER A 266 -1.83 -19.05 14.11
N PRO A 267 -2.64 -20.11 13.92
CA PRO A 267 -2.47 -21.37 14.64
C PRO A 267 -1.08 -22.01 14.48
N PHE A 268 -0.47 -21.84 13.30
CA PHE A 268 0.82 -22.43 12.97
C PHE A 268 1.99 -21.54 13.36
N TYR A 269 1.90 -20.24 13.07
CA TYR A 269 3.02 -19.30 13.21
C TYR A 269 2.98 -18.43 14.47
N GLY A 270 1.93 -18.56 15.28
CA GLY A 270 1.69 -17.68 16.43
C GLY A 270 1.28 -16.29 15.96
N ARG A 271 1.59 -15.25 16.74
CA ARG A 271 1.30 -13.88 16.33
C ARG A 271 2.21 -13.45 15.18
N GLN A 272 1.62 -12.75 14.21
CA GLN A 272 2.29 -12.26 13.01
C GLN A 272 2.14 -10.75 12.90
N LEU A 273 3.20 -10.09 12.42
CA LEU A 273 3.20 -8.67 12.11
C LEU A 273 3.10 -8.49 10.60
N LEU A 274 2.12 -7.69 10.17
CA LEU A 274 2.01 -7.23 8.81
C LEU A 274 2.09 -5.71 8.74
N LEU A 275 2.77 -5.21 7.73
CA LEU A 275 2.87 -3.78 7.41
C LEU A 275 2.37 -3.55 5.99
N ASP A 276 1.30 -2.76 5.83
CA ASP A 276 0.59 -2.54 4.56
C ASP A 276 0.21 -3.85 3.83
N GLY A 277 -0.07 -4.91 4.60
CA GLY A 277 -0.42 -6.23 4.08
C GLY A 277 0.77 -7.13 3.70
N TYR A 278 2.00 -6.64 3.83
CA TYR A 278 3.20 -7.46 3.70
C TYR A 278 3.54 -8.12 5.03
N PHE A 279 3.80 -9.43 4.99
CA PHE A 279 4.27 -10.17 6.15
C PHE A 279 5.70 -9.74 6.50
N GLN A 280 5.91 -9.32 7.75
CA GLN A 280 7.23 -8.95 8.24
C GLN A 280 7.84 -10.05 9.09
N THR A 281 7.09 -10.54 10.10
CA THR A 281 7.63 -11.52 11.05
C THR A 281 6.54 -12.29 11.78
N SER A 282 6.93 -13.37 12.46
CA SER A 282 6.04 -14.16 13.33
C SER A 282 6.75 -14.72 14.55
N GLU A 283 6.02 -14.98 15.64
CA GLU A 283 6.60 -15.52 16.86
C GLU A 283 7.30 -16.87 16.67
N ARG A 284 6.80 -17.73 15.77
CA ARG A 284 7.32 -19.09 15.57
C ARG A 284 8.25 -19.27 14.37
N GLY A 285 8.45 -18.24 13.55
CA GLY A 285 9.41 -18.31 12.44
C GLY A 285 10.33 -17.11 12.28
N SER A 286 10.32 -16.16 13.23
CA SER A 286 11.27 -15.04 13.25
C SER A 286 12.70 -15.46 13.53
N LEU A 287 12.92 -16.56 14.26
CA LEU A 287 14.24 -16.89 14.81
C LEU A 287 15.30 -17.08 13.72
N GLU A 288 14.94 -17.80 12.68
CA GLU A 288 15.81 -18.12 11.54
C GLU A 288 16.26 -16.87 10.79
N TYR A 289 15.29 -16.05 10.38
CA TYR A 289 15.55 -14.80 9.66
C TYR A 289 16.54 -13.92 10.43
N HIS A 290 16.29 -13.70 11.72
CA HIS A 290 17.16 -12.84 12.52
C HIS A 290 18.53 -13.46 12.81
N GLU A 291 18.63 -14.79 12.96
CA GLU A 291 19.94 -15.44 13.11
C GLU A 291 20.79 -15.24 11.85
N TYR A 292 20.25 -15.46 10.66
CA TYR A 292 20.98 -15.24 9.41
C TYR A 292 21.23 -13.76 9.10
N LEU A 293 20.40 -12.85 9.59
CA LEU A 293 20.67 -11.41 9.48
C LEU A 293 21.82 -10.96 10.40
N VAL A 294 21.86 -11.45 11.65
CA VAL A 294 22.75 -10.90 12.69
C VAL A 294 24.04 -11.70 12.87
N MET A 295 23.95 -13.03 12.94
CA MET A 295 25.09 -13.87 13.34
C MET A 295 26.28 -13.78 12.40
N PRO A 296 26.11 -13.77 11.06
CA PRO A 296 27.25 -13.61 10.14
C PRO A 296 28.04 -12.32 10.37
N ALA A 297 27.34 -11.22 10.68
CA ALA A 297 28.00 -9.93 10.95
C ALA A 297 28.78 -9.96 12.27
N ILE A 298 28.22 -10.59 13.31
CA ILE A 298 28.92 -10.79 14.60
C ILE A 298 30.14 -11.69 14.42
N ALA A 299 30.02 -12.79 13.67
CA ALA A 299 31.10 -13.73 13.41
C ALA A 299 32.25 -13.08 12.64
N ALA A 300 31.96 -12.14 11.73
CA ALA A 300 32.95 -11.50 10.88
C ALA A 300 33.89 -10.50 11.60
N VAL A 301 33.58 -10.08 12.84
CA VAL A 301 34.27 -8.96 13.53
C VAL A 301 34.83 -9.38 14.89
N SER A 302 36.16 -9.51 15.04
CA SER A 302 36.82 -10.09 16.23
C SER A 302 36.31 -9.65 17.61
N HIS A 303 36.07 -8.36 17.80
CA HIS A 303 35.64 -7.77 19.08
C HIS A 303 34.58 -6.70 18.82
N PRO A 304 33.32 -7.09 18.56
CA PRO A 304 32.28 -6.13 18.23
C PRO A 304 31.86 -5.39 19.51
N GLU A 305 32.01 -4.07 19.55
CA GLU A 305 31.67 -3.26 20.72
C GLU A 305 30.47 -2.36 20.49
N ARG A 306 30.29 -1.89 19.25
CA ARG A 306 29.30 -0.89 18.88
C ARG A 306 28.55 -1.28 17.62
N VAL A 307 27.24 -1.51 17.78
CA VAL A 307 26.34 -1.97 16.72
C VAL A 307 25.28 -0.90 16.45
N LEU A 308 25.04 -0.61 15.18
CA LEU A 308 23.89 0.17 14.72
C LEU A 308 22.88 -0.76 14.04
N LEU A 309 21.63 -0.72 14.46
CA LEU A 309 20.50 -1.36 13.80
C LEU A 309 19.60 -0.27 13.20
N ILE A 310 19.42 -0.29 11.88
CA ILE A 310 18.47 0.57 11.18
C ILE A 310 17.23 -0.26 10.86
N GLY A 311 16.09 0.11 11.43
CA GLY A 311 14.84 -0.67 11.43
C GLY A 311 14.76 -1.66 12.60
N GLY A 312 14.21 -2.85 12.33
CA GLY A 312 14.07 -3.93 13.32
C GLY A 312 13.13 -3.60 14.48
N GLY A 313 12.08 -2.82 14.24
CA GLY A 313 11.09 -2.40 15.23
C GLY A 313 10.36 -3.56 15.93
N ASP A 314 10.37 -4.76 15.34
CA ASP A 314 9.84 -6.00 15.94
C ASP A 314 10.75 -6.58 17.03
N GLY A 315 12.02 -6.17 17.08
CA GLY A 315 12.98 -6.54 18.12
C GLY A 315 13.65 -7.90 17.96
N GLY A 316 13.37 -8.66 16.90
CA GLY A 316 14.00 -9.96 16.67
C GLY A 316 15.50 -9.84 16.39
N ALA A 317 15.93 -8.85 15.61
CA ALA A 317 17.36 -8.58 15.37
C ALA A 317 18.06 -8.19 16.68
N LEU A 318 17.45 -7.31 17.49
CA LEU A 318 17.96 -6.94 18.81
C LEU A 318 18.13 -8.15 19.72
N TYR A 319 17.17 -9.08 19.72
CA TYR A 319 17.25 -10.29 20.52
C TYR A 319 18.51 -11.11 20.19
N GLN A 320 18.92 -11.16 18.91
CA GLN A 320 20.16 -11.83 18.52
C GLN A 320 21.40 -11.05 18.95
N ILE A 321 21.43 -9.73 18.72
CA ILE A 321 22.57 -8.86 19.07
C ILE A 321 22.86 -8.94 20.57
N LEU A 322 21.81 -8.94 21.40
CA LEU A 322 21.92 -8.90 22.87
C LEU A 322 22.47 -10.18 23.50
N LYS A 323 22.59 -11.29 22.74
CA LYS A 323 23.28 -12.52 23.17
C LYS A 323 24.79 -12.33 23.30
N PHE A 324 25.35 -11.30 22.67
CA PHE A 324 26.77 -11.00 22.67
C PHE A 324 27.11 -9.85 23.61
N ASN A 325 28.38 -9.78 24.02
CA ASN A 325 28.87 -8.73 24.91
C ASN A 325 29.14 -7.41 24.15
N ILE A 326 28.06 -6.79 23.65
CA ILE A 326 28.11 -5.51 22.94
C ILE A 326 27.93 -4.37 23.95
N SER A 327 28.84 -3.40 23.93
CA SER A 327 28.85 -2.28 24.86
C SER A 327 27.81 -1.20 24.52
N THR A 328 27.57 -0.97 23.22
CA THR A 328 26.67 0.08 22.74
C THR A 328 25.83 -0.46 21.58
N ILE A 329 24.51 -0.49 21.75
CA ILE A 329 23.56 -0.84 20.69
C ILE A 329 22.69 0.37 20.43
N GLU A 330 22.74 0.90 19.22
CA GLU A 330 21.85 1.96 18.78
C GLU A 330 20.84 1.40 17.78
N GLN A 331 19.56 1.60 18.04
CA GLN A 331 18.49 1.26 17.11
C GLN A 331 17.88 2.55 16.58
N VAL A 332 17.70 2.65 15.26
CA VAL A 332 17.00 3.75 14.62
C VAL A 332 15.81 3.18 13.86
N ASP A 333 14.60 3.52 14.27
CA ASP A 333 13.38 3.11 13.58
C ASP A 333 12.53 4.34 13.26
N LEU A 334 11.90 4.34 12.08
CA LEU A 334 11.11 5.47 11.62
C LEU A 334 9.75 5.54 12.33
N ASP A 335 9.17 4.38 12.66
CA ASP A 335 7.78 4.27 13.07
C ASP A 335 7.67 3.78 14.52
N GLU A 336 7.47 4.72 15.45
CA GLU A 336 7.29 4.42 16.87
C GLU A 336 6.11 3.47 17.14
N GLU A 337 5.07 3.50 16.30
CA GLU A 337 3.93 2.60 16.46
C GLU A 337 4.30 1.14 16.20
N VAL A 338 5.24 0.85 15.30
CA VAL A 338 5.74 -0.52 15.08
C VAL A 338 6.41 -1.04 16.35
N VAL A 339 7.24 -0.23 16.99
CA VAL A 339 7.92 -0.60 18.25
C VAL A 339 6.90 -0.81 19.37
N ARG A 340 5.92 0.10 19.50
CA ARG A 340 4.88 0.01 20.53
C ARG A 340 4.03 -1.26 20.37
N VAL A 341 3.55 -1.52 19.15
CA VAL A 341 2.76 -2.71 18.80
C VAL A 341 3.59 -3.97 19.02
N SER A 342 4.86 -3.97 18.63
CA SER A 342 5.73 -5.14 18.80
C SER A 342 5.98 -5.48 20.26
N LYS A 343 6.18 -4.48 21.12
CA LYS A 343 6.30 -4.68 22.59
C LYS A 343 5.05 -5.30 23.20
N GLU A 344 3.87 -4.88 22.74
CA GLU A 344 2.60 -5.31 23.28
C GLU A 344 2.21 -6.71 22.79
N TYR A 345 2.45 -6.99 21.50
CA TYR A 345 1.89 -8.17 20.86
C TYR A 345 2.91 -9.23 20.46
N LEU A 346 4.20 -8.92 20.24
CA LEU A 346 5.17 -9.84 19.63
C LEU A 346 6.23 -10.36 20.61
N SER A 347 5.82 -10.68 21.84
CA SER A 347 6.72 -11.17 22.89
C SER A 347 7.55 -12.40 22.50
N GLY A 348 7.02 -13.28 21.64
CA GLY A 348 7.75 -14.44 21.11
C GLY A 348 8.87 -14.07 20.12
N VAL A 349 8.81 -12.89 19.51
CA VAL A 349 9.84 -12.33 18.62
C VAL A 349 10.91 -11.61 19.43
N HIS A 350 10.56 -10.53 20.13
CA HIS A 350 11.54 -9.68 20.81
C HIS A 350 12.09 -10.30 22.11
N ARG A 351 11.31 -11.11 22.83
CA ARG A 351 11.76 -11.80 24.06
C ARG A 351 12.43 -10.86 25.08
N GLY A 352 11.85 -9.67 25.25
CA GLY A 352 12.35 -8.62 26.13
C GLY A 352 13.46 -7.71 25.55
N SER A 353 13.94 -7.98 24.33
CA SER A 353 15.02 -7.19 23.69
C SER A 353 14.68 -5.71 23.51
N LEU A 354 13.41 -5.39 23.27
CA LEU A 354 12.95 -4.00 23.06
C LEU A 354 13.01 -3.13 24.33
N ASP A 355 13.16 -3.76 25.51
CA ASP A 355 13.24 -3.12 26.83
C ASP A 355 14.61 -3.26 27.50
N ASP A 356 15.60 -3.87 26.83
CA ASP A 356 16.95 -4.03 27.39
C ASP A 356 17.65 -2.66 27.53
N PRO A 357 18.22 -2.34 28.71
CA PRO A 357 18.83 -1.03 28.97
C PRO A 357 20.09 -0.75 28.13
N ARG A 358 20.67 -1.75 27.46
CA ARG A 358 21.81 -1.57 26.53
C ARG A 358 21.37 -0.95 25.20
N VAL A 359 20.07 -1.01 24.87
CA VAL A 359 19.53 -0.52 23.60
C VAL A 359 19.17 0.95 23.71
N LYS A 360 19.88 1.79 22.95
CA LYS A 360 19.55 3.22 22.78
C LYS A 360 18.72 3.38 21.51
N ARG A 361 17.43 3.59 21.68
CA ARG A 361 16.49 3.75 20.57
C ARG A 361 16.35 5.21 20.18
N HIS A 362 16.37 5.45 18.88
CA HIS A 362 16.12 6.75 18.24
C HIS A 362 14.94 6.59 17.29
N ILE A 363 13.91 7.41 17.45
CA ILE A 363 12.79 7.45 16.51
C ILE A 363 13.08 8.49 15.44
N GLY A 364 13.15 8.07 14.18
CA GLY A 364 13.40 8.95 13.04
C GLY A 364 14.01 8.26 11.83
N ASP A 365 14.37 9.08 10.83
CA ASP A 365 14.91 8.61 9.56
C ASP A 365 16.35 8.07 9.72
N GLY A 366 16.55 6.81 9.34
CA GLY A 366 17.84 6.13 9.44
C GLY A 366 18.96 6.78 8.62
N ARG A 367 18.64 7.37 7.47
CA ARG A 367 19.61 8.07 6.62
C ARG A 367 20.01 9.41 7.22
N GLN A 368 19.07 10.15 7.79
CA GLN A 368 19.34 11.37 8.54
C GLN A 368 20.22 11.07 9.76
N PHE A 369 19.95 9.96 10.46
CA PHE A 369 20.80 9.52 11.57
C PHE A 369 22.23 9.27 11.11
N LEU A 370 22.44 8.52 10.02
CA LEU A 370 23.77 8.26 9.46
C LEU A 370 24.52 9.56 9.12
N ARG A 371 23.86 10.54 8.49
CA ARG A 371 24.48 11.84 8.15
C ARG A 371 25.01 12.58 9.38
N ASN A 372 24.37 12.42 10.52
CA ASN A 372 24.78 13.05 11.78
C ASN A 372 25.77 12.21 12.59
N ALA A 373 25.89 10.91 12.28
CA ALA A 373 26.81 10.00 12.94
C ALA A 373 28.27 10.27 12.54
N LYS A 374 29.18 10.04 13.50
CA LYS A 374 30.62 10.25 13.31
C LYS A 374 31.22 9.17 12.41
N ASP A 375 32.19 9.57 11.60
CA ASP A 375 33.00 8.65 10.78
C ASP A 375 33.65 7.57 11.66
N GLY A 376 33.67 6.33 11.17
CA GLY A 376 34.34 5.22 11.87
C GLY A 376 33.84 4.96 13.29
N SER A 377 32.53 5.07 13.53
CA SER A 377 31.94 4.90 14.86
C SER A 377 31.37 3.51 15.13
N TYR A 378 31.00 2.73 14.11
CA TYR A 378 30.36 1.43 14.29
C TYR A 378 31.23 0.27 13.82
N ASP A 379 31.23 -0.82 14.59
CA ASP A 379 31.87 -2.09 14.20
C ASP A 379 30.96 -2.87 13.24
N ILE A 380 29.65 -2.85 13.51
CA ILE A 380 28.63 -3.56 12.74
C ILE A 380 27.45 -2.62 12.48
N ILE A 381 26.93 -2.66 11.26
CA ILE A 381 25.66 -2.03 10.89
C ILE A 381 24.73 -3.11 10.34
N ILE A 382 23.53 -3.20 10.90
CA ILE A 382 22.48 -4.12 10.45
C ILE A 382 21.35 -3.27 9.90
N ILE A 383 20.90 -3.60 8.69
CA ILE A 383 19.82 -2.89 8.00
C ILE A 383 18.67 -3.88 7.86
N ASP A 384 17.61 -3.64 8.63
CA ASP A 384 16.43 -4.50 8.75
C ASP A 384 15.20 -3.67 8.37
N LEU A 385 15.13 -3.35 7.08
CA LEU A 385 14.12 -2.48 6.48
C LEU A 385 13.20 -3.28 5.56
N PRO A 386 11.92 -2.85 5.39
CA PRO A 386 11.05 -3.41 4.36
C PRO A 386 11.63 -3.21 2.96
N ASP A 387 11.35 -4.15 2.06
CA ASP A 387 11.84 -4.11 0.68
C ASP A 387 11.43 -2.80 -0.05
N PRO A 388 12.23 -2.30 -1.02
CA PRO A 388 12.01 -1.02 -1.69
C PRO A 388 10.87 -1.06 -2.74
N THR A 389 9.71 -1.58 -2.35
CA THR A 389 8.48 -1.66 -3.16
C THR A 389 7.78 -0.31 -3.33
N LYS A 390 8.19 0.70 -2.55
CA LYS A 390 7.72 2.09 -2.66
C LYS A 390 8.87 3.05 -2.91
N LEU A 391 8.62 4.07 -3.72
CA LEU A 391 9.61 5.11 -4.05
C LEU A 391 10.15 5.82 -2.80
N ALA A 392 9.35 5.94 -1.74
CA ALA A 392 9.77 6.54 -0.47
C ALA A 392 10.89 5.75 0.25
N LEU A 393 10.98 4.43 0.02
CA LEU A 393 12.01 3.57 0.63
C LEU A 393 13.28 3.49 -0.23
N ALA A 394 13.17 3.67 -1.54
CA ALA A 394 14.29 3.52 -2.46
C ALA A 394 15.57 4.34 -2.11
N PRO A 395 15.48 5.56 -1.53
CA PRO A 395 16.66 6.29 -1.07
C PRO A 395 17.46 5.63 0.07
N LEU A 396 16.94 4.59 0.72
CA LEU A 396 17.63 3.76 1.72
C LEU A 396 18.33 2.54 1.08
N TYR A 397 18.25 2.41 -0.24
CA TYR A 397 18.90 1.35 -1.01
C TYR A 397 19.85 1.93 -2.07
N SER A 398 20.10 3.25 -2.05
CA SER A 398 20.91 3.92 -3.07
C SER A 398 22.42 3.81 -2.80
N GLN A 399 23.20 3.99 -3.85
CA GLN A 399 24.66 4.11 -3.76
C GLN A 399 25.08 5.19 -2.74
N GLU A 400 24.38 6.33 -2.72
CA GLU A 400 24.62 7.43 -1.80
C GLU A 400 24.37 7.02 -0.34
N PHE A 401 23.32 6.25 -0.08
CA PHE A 401 23.05 5.73 1.25
C PHE A 401 24.16 4.77 1.71
N TYR A 402 24.58 3.82 0.88
CA TYR A 402 25.67 2.92 1.27
C TYR A 402 27.03 3.64 1.42
N ARG A 403 27.25 4.78 0.74
CA ARG A 403 28.43 5.64 1.00
C ARG A 403 28.41 6.21 2.42
N GLU A 404 27.25 6.63 2.91
CA GLU A 404 27.09 7.07 4.31
C GLU A 404 27.34 5.92 5.29
N VAL A 405 26.79 4.74 5.00
CA VAL A 405 27.05 3.50 5.77
C VAL A 405 28.56 3.21 5.82
N ARG A 406 29.26 3.26 4.68
CA ARG A 406 30.71 3.03 4.61
C ARG A 406 31.51 4.07 5.39
N ARG A 407 31.07 5.33 5.39
CA ARG A 407 31.74 6.42 6.13
C ARG A 407 31.72 6.15 7.63
N VAL A 408 30.57 5.76 8.18
CA VAL A 408 30.41 5.57 9.64
C VAL A 408 30.91 4.22 10.16
N LEU A 409 31.14 3.22 9.28
CA LEU A 409 31.80 1.97 9.65
C LEU A 409 33.28 2.18 10.00
N LYS A 410 33.76 1.50 11.04
CA LYS A 410 35.20 1.38 11.33
C LYS A 410 35.91 0.53 10.28
N GLU A 411 37.22 0.69 10.17
CA GLU A 411 38.05 -0.27 9.43
C GLU A 411 37.88 -1.68 10.02
N GLY A 412 37.75 -2.69 9.15
CA GLY A 412 37.38 -4.05 9.55
C GLY A 412 35.91 -4.25 9.92
N GLY A 413 35.09 -3.19 9.97
CA GLY A 413 33.67 -3.28 10.24
C GLY A 413 32.86 -3.81 9.05
N VAL A 414 31.65 -4.28 9.33
CA VAL A 414 30.76 -4.92 8.35
C VAL A 414 29.36 -4.31 8.37
N VAL A 415 28.69 -4.32 7.22
CA VAL A 415 27.26 -4.07 7.08
C VAL A 415 26.58 -5.31 6.54
N VAL A 416 25.39 -5.62 7.04
CA VAL A 416 24.52 -6.66 6.52
C VAL A 416 23.11 -6.11 6.33
N THR A 417 22.45 -6.55 5.27
CA THR A 417 21.06 -6.20 4.95
C THR A 417 20.31 -7.42 4.43
N GLN A 418 19.01 -7.42 4.67
CA GLN A 418 18.07 -8.42 4.18
C GLN A 418 17.60 -8.07 2.76
N PHE A 419 17.14 -9.08 2.03
CA PHE A 419 16.31 -8.93 0.85
C PHE A 419 15.29 -10.07 0.76
N THR A 420 14.10 -9.74 0.28
CA THR A 420 13.06 -10.71 -0.11
C THR A 420 13.61 -11.87 -0.97
N PRO A 421 12.91 -13.02 -1.09
CA PRO A 421 13.44 -14.20 -1.77
C PRO A 421 13.94 -13.89 -3.20
N PRO A 422 15.24 -14.10 -3.51
CA PRO A 422 15.77 -13.78 -4.83
C PRO A 422 15.10 -14.53 -5.97
N TYR A 423 14.51 -15.70 -5.70
CA TYR A 423 13.75 -16.47 -6.70
C TYR A 423 12.54 -15.71 -7.26
N HIS A 424 11.95 -14.80 -6.49
CA HIS A 424 10.80 -13.99 -6.93
C HIS A 424 11.25 -12.62 -7.45
N TYR A 425 12.35 -12.07 -6.92
CA TYR A 425 12.78 -10.69 -7.15
C TYR A 425 14.26 -10.58 -7.55
N ILE A 426 14.73 -11.47 -8.43
CA ILE A 426 16.17 -11.60 -8.74
C ILE A 426 16.79 -10.32 -9.31
N GLU A 427 16.04 -9.55 -10.09
CA GLU A 427 16.50 -8.26 -10.63
C GLU A 427 16.72 -7.22 -9.52
N GLY A 428 15.79 -7.15 -8.56
CA GLY A 428 15.91 -6.28 -7.39
C GLY A 428 17.11 -6.67 -6.54
N PHE A 429 17.25 -7.97 -6.24
CA PHE A 429 18.36 -8.51 -5.46
C PHE A 429 19.71 -8.24 -6.12
N ALA A 430 19.80 -8.45 -7.43
CA ALA A 430 21.00 -8.17 -8.21
C ALA A 430 21.32 -6.67 -8.28
N SER A 431 20.30 -5.81 -8.38
CA SER A 431 20.48 -4.34 -8.36
C SER A 431 21.02 -3.87 -7.02
N GLU A 432 20.49 -4.36 -5.90
CA GLU A 432 21.00 -4.05 -4.56
C GLU A 432 22.43 -4.55 -4.38
N TYR A 433 22.70 -5.81 -4.73
CA TYR A 433 24.04 -6.40 -4.66
C TYR A 433 25.07 -5.56 -5.44
N LYS A 434 24.77 -5.18 -6.68
CA LYS A 434 25.65 -4.31 -7.48
C LYS A 434 25.82 -2.93 -6.86
N THR A 435 24.77 -2.39 -6.26
CA THR A 435 24.80 -1.07 -5.62
C THR A 435 25.71 -1.09 -4.41
N ILE A 436 25.55 -2.07 -3.50
CA ILE A 436 26.44 -2.26 -2.35
C ILE A 436 27.87 -2.51 -2.84
N LYS A 437 28.07 -3.39 -3.81
CA LYS A 437 29.39 -3.72 -4.37
C LYS A 437 30.12 -2.53 -4.99
N SER A 438 29.38 -1.59 -5.57
CA SER A 438 29.94 -0.34 -6.12
C SER A 438 30.56 0.56 -5.03
N VAL A 439 30.12 0.40 -3.78
CA VAL A 439 30.62 1.14 -2.61
C VAL A 439 31.57 0.26 -1.78
N PHE A 440 31.32 -1.04 -1.66
CA PHE A 440 32.08 -1.99 -0.87
C PHE A 440 32.62 -3.13 -1.78
N PRO A 441 33.91 -3.11 -2.16
CA PRO A 441 34.45 -4.18 -3.01
C PRO A 441 34.33 -5.59 -2.40
N GLN A 442 34.34 -5.71 -1.06
CA GLN A 442 34.19 -6.96 -0.31
C GLN A 442 32.71 -7.22 0.01
N THR A 443 31.88 -7.41 -1.02
CA THR A 443 30.43 -7.67 -0.90
C THR A 443 30.10 -9.09 -1.33
N TYR A 444 29.37 -9.80 -0.48
CA TYR A 444 29.03 -11.21 -0.68
C TYR A 444 27.54 -11.43 -0.41
N PRO A 445 26.77 -11.91 -1.40
CA PRO A 445 25.40 -12.34 -1.20
C PRO A 445 25.37 -13.75 -0.59
N TYR A 446 24.33 -14.06 0.15
CA TYR A 446 24.00 -15.42 0.58
C TYR A 446 22.49 -15.63 0.53
N VAL A 447 22.07 -16.87 0.28
CA VAL A 447 20.65 -17.24 0.22
C VAL A 447 20.46 -18.46 1.08
N VAL A 448 19.57 -18.34 2.05
CA VAL A 448 19.27 -19.40 3.01
C VAL A 448 17.82 -19.83 2.84
N SER A 449 17.58 -21.13 2.89
CA SER A 449 16.21 -21.67 2.93
C SER A 449 15.58 -21.29 4.26
N GLY A 450 14.28 -21.01 4.26
CA GLY A 450 13.56 -20.65 5.47
C GLY A 450 12.17 -21.24 5.61
N SER A 451 11.75 -21.35 6.87
CA SER A 451 10.56 -22.04 7.36
C SER A 451 9.22 -21.41 6.98
N LEU A 452 9.20 -20.15 6.52
CA LEU A 452 7.98 -19.37 6.31
C LEU A 452 7.77 -18.81 4.89
N GLN A 453 8.84 -18.37 4.22
CA GLN A 453 8.77 -17.73 2.90
C GLN A 453 9.67 -18.40 1.85
N SER A 454 9.89 -19.71 1.95
CA SER A 454 10.80 -20.52 1.12
C SER A 454 12.29 -20.25 1.33
N SER A 455 12.78 -19.05 1.02
CA SER A 455 14.19 -18.68 1.09
C SER A 455 14.33 -17.17 1.23
N PHE A 456 15.39 -16.68 1.87
CA PHE A 456 15.67 -15.24 1.97
C PHE A 456 17.04 -14.93 1.40
N GLY A 457 17.14 -13.77 0.76
CA GLY A 457 18.40 -13.22 0.30
C GLY A 457 18.99 -12.30 1.36
N TYR A 458 20.31 -12.30 1.47
CA TYR A 458 21.02 -11.35 2.32
C TYR A 458 22.27 -10.91 1.60
N ILE A 459 22.75 -9.71 1.93
CA ILE A 459 24.01 -9.18 1.40
C ILE A 459 24.82 -8.65 2.58
N ILE A 460 26.02 -9.19 2.75
CA ILE A 460 27.00 -8.71 3.73
C ILE A 460 28.19 -8.09 3.01
N ALA A 461 28.67 -6.97 3.54
CA ALA A 461 29.80 -6.24 2.99
C ALA A 461 30.77 -5.78 4.07
N GLY A 462 32.07 -5.99 3.84
CA GLY A 462 33.13 -5.51 4.72
C GLY A 462 33.74 -4.20 4.21
N LYS A 463 34.07 -3.27 5.12
CA LYS A 463 34.73 -2.01 4.75
C LYS A 463 36.13 -2.23 4.16
N SER A 464 36.89 -3.15 4.77
CA SER A 464 38.24 -3.53 4.35
C SER A 464 38.59 -5.02 4.48
N GLY A 465 37.82 -5.80 5.26
CA GLY A 465 38.01 -7.24 5.42
C GLY A 465 36.97 -8.08 4.68
N ASP A 466 37.30 -9.34 4.39
CA ASP A 466 36.35 -10.33 3.86
C ASP A 466 35.40 -10.80 4.98
N PRO A 467 34.09 -10.53 4.91
CA PRO A 467 33.12 -10.90 5.95
C PRO A 467 32.83 -12.42 6.00
N ARG A 468 33.29 -13.21 5.04
CA ARG A 468 33.15 -14.68 5.05
C ARG A 468 34.10 -15.37 6.04
N VAL A 469 35.11 -14.64 6.51
CA VAL A 469 36.05 -15.15 7.52
C VAL A 469 35.47 -14.94 8.91
N VAL A 470 35.30 -16.03 9.66
CA VAL A 470 34.94 -15.98 11.08
C VAL A 470 36.15 -15.47 11.88
N ARG A 471 35.94 -14.40 12.64
CA ARG A 471 36.97 -13.72 13.45
C ARG A 471 36.61 -13.65 14.94
N THR A 472 35.34 -13.75 15.27
CA THR A 472 34.83 -13.85 16.65
C THR A 472 34.86 -15.31 17.09
N GLY A 473 34.80 -15.58 18.40
CA GLY A 473 34.76 -16.93 18.96
C GLY A 473 33.53 -17.75 18.53
N ASP A 474 33.04 -18.60 19.43
CA ASP A 474 31.87 -19.45 19.13
C ASP A 474 30.60 -18.59 18.96
N VAL A 475 30.14 -18.43 17.71
CA VAL A 475 28.91 -17.72 17.35
C VAL A 475 27.94 -18.77 16.83
N GLY A 476 26.82 -18.93 17.51
CA GLY A 476 25.88 -20.00 17.20
C GLY A 476 24.46 -19.74 17.69
N GLY A 477 23.52 -20.34 16.98
CA GLY A 477 22.09 -20.31 17.21
C GLY A 477 21.44 -21.64 16.83
N LYS A 478 20.14 -21.62 16.57
CA LYS A 478 19.41 -22.82 16.14
C LYS A 478 19.63 -23.13 14.65
N TRP A 479 19.86 -22.11 13.84
CA TRP A 479 19.96 -22.18 12.38
C TRP A 479 21.36 -21.83 11.85
N TYR A 480 22.18 -21.20 12.69
CA TYR A 480 23.51 -20.74 12.31
C TYR A 480 24.56 -21.26 13.30
N ASP A 481 25.71 -21.65 12.76
CA ASP A 481 26.96 -21.89 13.49
C ASP A 481 28.18 -21.47 12.64
N ASN A 482 29.36 -21.46 13.24
CA ASN A 482 30.60 -21.08 12.56
C ASN A 482 30.97 -22.00 11.38
N GLU A 483 30.54 -23.27 11.36
CA GLU A 483 30.82 -24.18 10.24
C GLU A 483 29.93 -23.85 9.03
N SER A 484 28.65 -23.59 9.28
CA SER A 484 27.65 -23.17 8.29
C SER A 484 27.89 -21.76 7.73
N HIS A 485 28.64 -20.91 8.44
CA HIS A 485 28.96 -19.55 7.99
C HIS A 485 29.63 -19.53 6.62
N VAL A 486 30.55 -20.46 6.34
CA VAL A 486 31.25 -20.46 5.05
C VAL A 486 30.36 -21.01 3.95
N SER A 487 29.60 -22.09 4.23
CA SER A 487 28.78 -22.77 3.23
C SER A 487 27.53 -21.99 2.84
N MET A 488 27.00 -21.08 3.67
CA MET A 488 25.84 -20.27 3.29
C MET A 488 26.14 -19.29 2.13
N PHE A 489 27.43 -18.99 1.87
CA PHE A 489 27.86 -18.18 0.72
C PHE A 489 27.95 -18.97 -0.58
N ASP A 490 27.77 -20.29 -0.55
CA ASP A 490 27.72 -21.12 -1.76
C ASP A 490 26.32 -21.00 -2.39
N LEU A 491 26.22 -20.18 -3.43
CA LEU A 491 24.95 -19.92 -4.10
C LEU A 491 24.63 -21.00 -5.14
N PRO A 492 23.34 -21.24 -5.44
CA PRO A 492 22.94 -22.03 -6.58
C PRO A 492 23.57 -21.48 -7.88
N PRO A 493 24.06 -22.35 -8.80
CA PRO A 493 24.77 -21.91 -10.00
C PRO A 493 24.02 -20.94 -10.90
N PHE A 494 22.68 -20.91 -10.83
CA PHE A 494 21.87 -19.96 -11.61
C PHE A 494 21.87 -18.56 -10.98
N ILE A 495 21.85 -18.45 -9.64
CA ILE A 495 21.93 -17.16 -8.94
C ILE A 495 23.32 -16.57 -9.16
N ASP A 496 24.37 -17.39 -8.99
CA ASP A 496 25.75 -16.94 -9.22
C ASP A 496 25.97 -16.40 -10.64
N ARG A 497 25.52 -17.15 -11.66
CA ARG A 497 25.58 -16.71 -13.07
C ARG A 497 24.79 -15.43 -13.28
N TYR A 498 23.58 -15.35 -12.75
CA TYR A 498 22.77 -14.15 -12.88
C TYR A 498 23.45 -12.94 -12.23
N LEU A 499 23.93 -13.05 -10.99
CA LEU A 499 24.59 -11.92 -10.29
C LEU A 499 25.87 -11.45 -10.99
N ALA A 500 26.59 -12.33 -11.70
CA ALA A 500 27.75 -11.99 -12.50
C ALA A 500 27.39 -11.15 -13.74
N ASP A 501 26.36 -11.57 -14.48
CA ASP A 501 26.05 -11.04 -15.81
C ASP A 501 24.77 -10.18 -15.88
N ALA A 502 24.06 -10.01 -14.75
CA ALA A 502 22.73 -9.39 -14.72
C ALA A 502 22.72 -8.03 -15.44
N PRO A 503 21.79 -7.75 -16.36
CA PRO A 503 21.68 -6.45 -17.03
C PRO A 503 21.01 -5.38 -16.13
N VAL A 504 21.22 -5.46 -14.81
CA VAL A 504 20.65 -4.53 -13.82
C VAL A 504 21.59 -3.37 -13.53
N GLN A 505 20.98 -2.22 -13.23
CA GLN A 505 21.67 -0.97 -12.93
C GLN A 505 21.90 -0.79 -11.43
N VAL A 506 22.94 -0.01 -11.10
CA VAL A 506 23.15 0.54 -9.75
C VAL A 506 22.05 1.55 -9.47
N THR A 507 21.38 1.42 -8.33
CA THR A 507 20.35 2.37 -7.91
C THR A 507 20.98 3.59 -7.23
N THR A 508 20.53 4.78 -7.59
CA THR A 508 21.02 6.06 -7.05
C THR A 508 19.85 6.90 -6.57
N ASP A 509 20.13 7.96 -5.81
CA ASP A 509 19.09 8.92 -5.43
C ASP A 509 18.39 9.57 -6.64
N GLU A 510 19.15 9.86 -7.69
CA GLU A 510 18.62 10.47 -8.92
C GLU A 510 17.84 9.48 -9.78
N ASN A 511 18.23 8.20 -9.74
CA ASN A 511 17.58 7.11 -10.46
C ASN A 511 17.36 5.90 -9.52
N PRO A 512 16.28 5.91 -8.73
CA PRO A 512 15.94 4.85 -7.77
C PRO A 512 15.37 3.60 -8.48
N ILE A 513 16.11 3.06 -9.43
CA ILE A 513 15.69 2.01 -10.37
C ILE A 513 15.30 0.69 -9.68
N ILE A 514 15.82 0.45 -8.47
CA ILE A 514 15.51 -0.76 -7.69
C ILE A 514 13.99 -0.91 -7.45
N HIS A 515 13.28 0.20 -7.24
CA HIS A 515 11.84 0.20 -7.07
C HIS A 515 11.11 -0.31 -8.32
N THR A 516 11.61 0.01 -9.51
CA THR A 516 11.06 -0.49 -10.78
C THR A 516 11.27 -2.00 -10.92
N TYR A 517 12.46 -2.51 -10.56
CA TYR A 517 12.71 -3.96 -10.56
C TYR A 517 11.81 -4.71 -9.57
N MET A 518 11.45 -4.09 -8.45
CA MET A 518 10.50 -4.65 -7.48
C MET A 518 9.05 -4.66 -7.99
N GLN A 519 8.67 -3.73 -8.88
CA GLN A 519 7.31 -3.65 -9.44
C GLN A 519 7.07 -4.62 -10.61
N ASN A 520 8.12 -4.97 -11.35
CA ASN A 520 7.98 -5.70 -12.62
C ASN A 520 7.84 -7.23 -12.49
N ASN A 521 8.02 -7.81 -11.30
CA ASN A 521 8.10 -9.26 -11.13
C ASN A 521 7.23 -9.79 -9.98
N TYR A 522 6.08 -10.38 -10.31
CA TYR A 522 5.37 -11.30 -9.40
C TYR A 522 5.70 -12.78 -9.68
N PHE A 523 6.34 -13.09 -10.82
CA PHE A 523 6.78 -14.44 -11.15
C PHE A 523 8.04 -14.38 -12.01
N TYR A 524 9.02 -15.19 -11.61
CA TYR A 524 10.24 -15.50 -12.32
C TYR A 524 9.97 -15.84 -13.81
N ARG A 525 10.57 -15.09 -14.74
CA ARG A 525 10.57 -15.38 -16.21
C ARG A 525 11.87 -16.03 -16.71
N GLY A 526 12.69 -16.59 -15.80
CA GLY A 526 14.13 -16.73 -16.07
C GLY A 526 14.70 -18.12 -16.34
N VAL A 527 14.07 -19.21 -15.89
CA VAL A 527 14.62 -20.59 -16.06
C VAL A 527 13.56 -21.59 -16.51
N ALA A 528 12.27 -21.36 -16.23
CA ALA A 528 11.22 -22.19 -16.81
C ALA A 528 10.97 -21.90 -18.30
N ASP A 529 11.47 -20.76 -18.80
CA ASP A 529 11.36 -20.37 -20.21
C ASP A 529 12.52 -20.89 -21.07
N GLU A 530 13.60 -21.40 -20.44
CA GLU A 530 14.48 -22.32 -21.16
C GLU A 530 13.76 -23.67 -21.23
N PRO A 531 13.49 -24.22 -22.43
CA PRO A 531 12.90 -25.54 -22.52
C PRO A 531 13.81 -26.50 -21.76
N TYR A 532 13.22 -27.25 -20.81
CA TYR A 532 13.89 -28.33 -20.11
C TYR A 532 14.48 -29.27 -21.17
N GLN A 533 15.76 -29.11 -21.48
CA GLN A 533 16.48 -30.06 -22.29
C GLN A 533 16.69 -31.26 -21.37
N GLU A 534 15.86 -32.29 -21.53
CA GLU A 534 16.17 -33.61 -21.00
C GLU A 534 17.63 -33.89 -21.39
N ALA A 535 18.49 -34.00 -20.39
CA ALA A 535 19.82 -34.51 -20.62
C ALA A 535 19.63 -35.86 -21.30
N GLU A 536 20.04 -35.97 -22.57
CA GLU A 536 20.11 -37.26 -23.25
C GLU A 536 21.03 -38.14 -22.40
N GLU A 537 20.43 -39.05 -21.63
CA GLU A 537 21.15 -40.17 -21.02
C GLU A 537 21.67 -41.06 -22.16
N THR A 538 22.91 -40.82 -22.61
CA THR A 538 23.81 -41.83 -23.17
C THR A 538 25.28 -41.41 -23.07
#